data_AF-A0A366RR80-F1
#
_entry.id   AF-A0A366RR80-F1
#
_cell.length_a   1.000
_cell.length_b   1.000
_cell.length_c   1.000
_cell.angle_alpha   90.00
_cell.angle_beta   90.00
_cell.angle_gamma   90.00
#
_symmetry.space_group_name_H-M   'P 1'
#
loop_
_entity.id
_entity.type
_entity.pdbx_description
1 polymer ?
#
loop_
_entity_poly.entity_id
_entity_poly.type
_entity_poly.pdbx_seq_one_letter_code
_entity_poly.pdbx_strand_id
1 'polypeptide(L)'
;MTSPNTDIMDQFQAGKAILKYIYTDVIGPTEGKVPRDDEPRIVDRYRIKIDRRSGELSVPKKIEITDEEMRQAIFAATGDTVATSSRYTDGGFSISYKVTVVGKPDTAYIVQMRHHGKVASMDALMKFVDNYNQVKPGVIPMPAVYSIPGEAEHQQRTGFGRQITEFIPGVMAETVYPQMPHSDKLQFVRKMALAWQGVWDLPIHPSELPHQIGELSAEDVDG
;
A
#
# COMPACT_ATOMS: atom_id res chain seq x y z
N MET A 1 -25.81 -47.16 -5.95
CA MET A 1 -26.23 -45.76 -5.75
C MET A 1 -25.31 -45.17 -4.69
N THR A 2 -24.23 -44.51 -5.12
CA THR A 2 -23.26 -43.84 -4.24
C THR A 2 -23.58 -42.36 -4.22
N SER A 3 -23.98 -41.82 -3.07
CA SER A 3 -24.19 -40.38 -2.89
C SER A 3 -22.87 -39.62 -3.12
N PRO A 4 -22.89 -38.45 -3.77
CA PRO A 4 -21.71 -37.61 -3.87
C PRO A 4 -21.46 -36.97 -2.49
N ASN A 5 -20.33 -37.34 -1.90
CA ASN A 5 -19.80 -36.75 -0.69
C ASN A 5 -19.45 -35.29 -1.01
N THR A 6 -20.38 -34.37 -0.74
CA THR A 6 -20.12 -32.93 -0.77
C THR A 6 -19.53 -32.60 0.59
N ASP A 7 -18.19 -32.67 0.66
CA ASP A 7 -17.44 -32.18 1.80
C ASP A 7 -17.56 -30.66 1.79
N ILE A 8 -18.65 -30.16 2.39
CA ILE A 8 -18.91 -28.74 2.55
C ILE A 8 -17.86 -28.24 3.52
N MET A 9 -16.84 -27.55 2.97
CA MET A 9 -15.78 -26.92 3.74
C MET A 9 -16.41 -26.06 4.84
N ASP A 10 -16.25 -26.47 6.09
CA ASP A 10 -16.90 -25.80 7.21
C ASP A 10 -16.35 -24.36 7.36
N GLN A 11 -17.10 -23.51 8.06
CA GLN A 11 -16.77 -22.10 8.26
C GLN A 11 -15.39 -21.88 8.89
N PHE A 12 -14.94 -22.83 9.71
CA PHE A 12 -13.63 -22.81 10.35
C PHE A 12 -12.52 -23.18 9.36
N GLN A 13 -12.75 -24.16 8.48
CA GLN A 13 -11.83 -24.48 7.38
C GLN A 13 -11.76 -23.36 6.34
N ALA A 14 -12.88 -22.71 6.01
CA ALA A 14 -12.91 -21.51 5.19
C ALA A 14 -12.14 -20.36 5.85
N GLY A 15 -12.33 -20.16 7.16
CA GLY A 15 -11.57 -19.17 7.94
C GLY A 15 -10.06 -19.47 7.96
N LYS A 16 -9.68 -20.75 8.07
CA LYS A 16 -8.28 -21.19 8.03
C LYS A 16 -7.65 -21.04 6.64
N ALA A 17 -8.41 -21.32 5.58
CA ALA A 17 -7.98 -21.11 4.20
C ALA A 17 -7.79 -19.62 3.89
N ILE A 18 -8.68 -18.75 4.38
CA ILE A 18 -8.57 -17.29 4.27
C ILE A 18 -7.38 -16.76 5.08
N LEU A 19 -7.17 -17.21 6.33
CA LEU A 19 -6.00 -16.86 7.13
C LEU A 19 -4.69 -17.31 6.48
N LYS A 20 -4.70 -18.51 5.89
CA LYS A 20 -3.54 -19.01 5.13
C LYS A 20 -3.30 -18.20 3.86
N TYR A 21 -4.32 -17.59 3.27
CA TYR A 21 -4.19 -16.72 2.09
C TYR A 21 -3.77 -15.28 2.46
N ILE A 22 -4.21 -14.76 3.60
CA ILE A 22 -3.91 -13.40 4.08
C ILE A 22 -2.48 -13.28 4.63
N TYR A 23 -1.94 -14.35 5.23
CA TYR A 23 -0.61 -14.33 5.87
C TYR A 23 0.51 -15.01 5.07
N THR A 24 0.25 -15.48 3.84
CA THR A 24 1.30 -16.05 2.96
C THR A 24 1.99 -15.06 2.04
N ASP A 25 1.54 -13.79 1.97
CA ASP A 25 2.33 -12.74 1.33
C ASP A 25 3.43 -12.29 2.31
N VAL A 26 4.40 -13.20 2.48
CA VAL A 26 5.70 -12.99 3.09
C VAL A 26 6.28 -11.72 2.49
N ILE A 27 6.54 -10.74 3.35
CA ILE A 27 7.41 -9.60 3.05
C ILE A 27 8.75 -10.21 2.61
N GLY A 28 8.96 -10.21 1.29
CA GLY A 28 10.16 -10.72 0.65
C GLY A 28 11.17 -9.59 0.45
N PRO A 29 12.46 -9.93 0.28
CA PRO A 29 13.54 -8.95 0.16
C PRO A 29 13.38 -8.08 -1.09
N THR A 30 13.33 -6.74 -0.93
CA THR A 30 13.32 -5.77 -2.03
C THR A 30 14.74 -5.53 -2.58
N GLU A 31 15.42 -6.57 -3.05
CA GLU A 31 16.61 -6.36 -3.87
C GLU A 31 16.18 -6.09 -5.31
N GLY A 32 16.73 -5.02 -5.92
CA GLY A 32 16.61 -4.82 -7.36
C GLY A 32 17.23 -6.01 -8.08
N LYS A 33 16.39 -6.93 -8.57
CA LYS A 33 16.82 -8.11 -9.31
C LYS A 33 16.31 -8.08 -10.74
N VAL A 34 17.25 -8.31 -11.64
CA VAL A 34 17.01 -8.84 -12.98
C VAL A 34 16.31 -10.20 -12.81
N PRO A 35 15.24 -10.53 -13.57
CA PRO A 35 14.47 -11.74 -13.34
C PRO A 35 15.36 -12.99 -13.48
N ARG A 36 15.40 -13.82 -12.44
CA ARG A 36 15.82 -15.23 -12.57
C ARG A 36 14.58 -16.07 -12.91
N ASP A 37 14.75 -17.10 -13.71
CA ASP A 37 13.69 -18.02 -14.17
C ASP A 37 12.94 -18.78 -13.03
N ASP A 38 13.35 -18.58 -11.77
CA ASP A 38 12.83 -19.26 -10.58
C ASP A 38 11.98 -18.35 -9.67
N GLU A 39 11.72 -17.10 -10.04
CA GLU A 39 10.95 -16.17 -9.19
C GLU A 39 9.45 -16.53 -9.16
N PRO A 40 8.80 -16.51 -7.98
CA PRO A 40 7.36 -16.72 -7.90
C PRO A 40 6.64 -15.64 -8.70
N ARG A 41 6.07 -16.08 -9.83
CA ARG A 41 5.31 -15.25 -10.75
C ARG A 41 4.26 -14.46 -9.97
N ILE A 42 4.29 -13.13 -10.07
CA ILE A 42 3.32 -12.27 -9.37
C ILE A 42 1.90 -12.74 -9.74
N VAL A 43 1.13 -13.13 -8.73
CA VAL A 43 -0.17 -13.79 -8.92
C VAL A 43 -1.23 -12.74 -9.27
N ASP A 44 -1.96 -12.96 -10.36
CA ASP A 44 -3.07 -12.08 -10.72
C ASP A 44 -4.20 -12.16 -9.68
N ARG A 45 -4.72 -10.99 -9.31
CA ARG A 45 -5.84 -10.87 -8.37
C ARG A 45 -7.12 -10.59 -9.12
N TYR A 46 -8.23 -11.14 -8.64
CA TYR A 46 -9.52 -11.05 -9.30
C TYR A 46 -10.60 -10.57 -8.32
N ARG A 47 -11.49 -9.71 -8.80
CA ARG A 47 -12.71 -9.30 -8.10
C ARG A 47 -13.86 -10.17 -8.56
N ILE A 48 -14.54 -10.77 -7.59
CA ILE A 48 -15.79 -11.49 -7.78
C ILE A 48 -16.85 -10.76 -6.97
N LYS A 49 -17.99 -10.46 -7.59
CA LYS A 49 -19.17 -9.94 -6.89
C LYS A 49 -20.09 -11.11 -6.58
N ILE A 50 -20.64 -11.12 -5.37
CA ILE A 50 -21.58 -12.14 -4.92
C ILE A 50 -22.91 -11.45 -4.69
N ASP A 51 -23.95 -11.86 -5.42
CA ASP A 51 -25.32 -11.51 -5.05
C ASP A 51 -25.69 -12.30 -3.80
N ARG A 52 -25.85 -11.60 -2.68
CA ARG A 52 -26.15 -12.23 -1.39
C ARG A 52 -27.54 -12.87 -1.33
N ARG A 53 -28.47 -12.47 -2.21
CA ARG A 53 -29.84 -13.02 -2.23
C ARG A 53 -29.90 -14.31 -3.02
N SER A 54 -29.29 -14.34 -4.19
CA SER A 54 -29.29 -15.53 -5.07
C SER A 54 -28.11 -16.48 -4.82
N GLY A 55 -27.04 -16.00 -4.20
CA GLY A 55 -25.77 -16.72 -4.08
C GLY A 55 -24.95 -16.73 -5.38
N GLU A 56 -25.41 -16.03 -6.42
CA GLU A 56 -24.77 -16.04 -7.74
C GLU A 56 -23.44 -15.27 -7.72
N LEU A 57 -22.42 -15.87 -8.35
CA LEU A 57 -21.10 -15.28 -8.50
C LEU A 57 -20.99 -14.59 -9.87
N SER A 58 -20.49 -13.36 -9.87
CA SER A 58 -20.11 -12.71 -11.13
C SER A 58 -18.92 -13.40 -11.76
N VAL A 59 -18.74 -13.22 -13.08
CA VAL A 59 -17.48 -13.56 -13.75
C VAL A 59 -16.30 -12.86 -13.04
N PRO A 60 -15.23 -13.58 -12.68
CA PRO A 60 -14.05 -12.98 -12.07
C PRO A 60 -13.46 -11.90 -12.99
N LYS A 61 -13.29 -10.69 -12.47
CA LYS A 61 -12.66 -9.59 -13.20
C LYS A 61 -11.26 -9.37 -12.64
N LYS A 62 -10.23 -9.43 -13.50
CA LYS A 62 -8.86 -9.10 -13.10
C LYS A 62 -8.80 -7.69 -12.50
N ILE A 63 -8.10 -7.56 -11.39
CA ILE A 63 -7.85 -6.30 -10.71
C ILE A 63 -6.51 -5.77 -11.24
N GLU A 64 -6.57 -4.67 -11.97
CA GLU A 64 -5.39 -4.00 -12.51
C GLU A 64 -5.72 -2.52 -12.74
N ILE A 65 -4.68 -1.68 -12.68
CA ILE A 65 -4.74 -0.29 -13.16
C ILE A 65 -4.44 -0.33 -14.65
N THR A 66 -5.31 0.24 -15.47
CA THR A 66 -5.05 0.35 -16.92
C THR A 66 -3.96 1.38 -17.21
N ASP A 67 -3.25 1.25 -18.33
CA ASP A 67 -2.21 2.23 -18.71
C ASP A 67 -2.76 3.66 -18.77
N GLU A 68 -3.99 3.83 -19.26
CA GLU A 68 -4.63 5.14 -19.33
C GLU A 68 -4.97 5.68 -17.94
N GLU A 69 -5.53 4.85 -17.06
CA GLU A 69 -5.80 5.22 -15.68
C GLU A 69 -4.52 5.58 -14.92
N MET A 70 -3.42 4.86 -15.16
CA MET A 70 -2.09 5.15 -14.60
C MET A 70 -1.57 6.52 -15.06
N ARG A 71 -1.62 6.79 -16.36
CA ARG A 71 -1.20 8.09 -16.93
C ARG A 71 -2.01 9.24 -16.35
N GLN A 72 -3.34 9.09 -16.30
CA GLN A 72 -4.22 10.12 -15.76
C GLN A 72 -3.96 10.38 -14.28
N ALA A 73 -3.79 9.33 -13.48
CA ALA A 73 -3.52 9.46 -12.04
C ALA A 73 -2.18 10.18 -11.78
N ILE A 74 -1.12 9.77 -12.47
CA ILE A 74 0.22 10.37 -12.31
C ILE A 74 0.21 11.83 -12.79
N PHE A 75 -0.32 12.09 -13.97
CA PHE A 75 -0.39 13.45 -14.49
C PHE A 75 -1.22 14.37 -13.59
N ALA A 76 -2.37 13.91 -13.08
CA ALA A 76 -3.22 14.70 -12.20
C ALA A 76 -2.56 15.00 -10.84
N ALA A 77 -1.78 14.06 -10.30
CA ALA A 77 -1.16 14.22 -8.98
C ALA A 77 0.20 14.94 -9.02
N THR A 78 0.98 14.79 -10.10
CA THR A 78 2.37 15.26 -10.14
C THR A 78 2.67 16.19 -11.32
N GLY A 79 1.79 16.26 -12.32
CA GLY A 79 2.03 16.95 -13.60
C GLY A 79 2.95 16.19 -14.56
N ASP A 80 3.43 15.00 -14.19
CA ASP A 80 4.41 14.27 -15.00
C ASP A 80 3.78 13.32 -16.02
N THR A 81 4.52 13.04 -17.08
CA THR A 81 4.15 12.08 -18.12
C THR A 81 4.81 10.74 -17.86
N VAL A 82 4.03 9.65 -17.81
CA VAL A 82 4.54 8.28 -17.62
C VAL A 82 5.42 7.86 -18.80
N ALA A 83 6.62 7.37 -18.52
CA ALA A 83 7.51 6.74 -19.48
C ALA A 83 7.31 5.22 -19.49
N THR A 84 7.39 4.58 -18.32
CA THR A 84 7.10 3.15 -18.15
C THR A 84 6.31 2.90 -16.87
N SER A 85 5.50 1.85 -16.88
CA SER A 85 4.82 1.33 -15.69
C SER A 85 4.87 -0.19 -15.70
N SER A 86 5.30 -0.79 -14.60
CA SER A 86 5.33 -2.25 -14.44
C SER A 86 4.90 -2.65 -13.03
N ARG A 87 4.30 -3.83 -12.90
CA ARG A 87 3.99 -4.39 -11.58
C ARG A 87 5.30 -4.63 -10.82
N TYR A 88 5.33 -4.22 -9.57
CA TYR A 88 6.55 -4.19 -8.76
C TYR A 88 6.48 -5.20 -7.62
N THR A 89 5.63 -4.95 -6.63
CA THR A 89 5.44 -5.81 -5.47
C THR A 89 3.98 -5.77 -5.03
N ASP A 90 3.41 -6.92 -4.72
CA ASP A 90 2.07 -6.97 -4.13
C ASP A 90 2.19 -7.05 -2.61
N GLY A 91 1.35 -6.28 -1.91
CA GLY A 91 1.15 -6.46 -0.48
C GLY A 91 -0.14 -7.23 -0.23
N GLY A 92 -0.32 -7.78 0.98
CA GLY A 92 -1.56 -8.48 1.33
C GLY A 92 -2.83 -7.67 1.03
N PHE A 93 -2.76 -6.34 1.12
CA PHE A 93 -3.87 -5.43 0.86
C PHE A 93 -3.74 -4.50 -0.37
N SER A 94 -2.74 -4.73 -1.24
CA SER A 94 -2.50 -3.86 -2.40
C SER A 94 -1.77 -4.53 -3.57
N ILE A 95 -1.94 -3.96 -4.76
CA ILE A 95 -1.10 -4.25 -5.94
C ILE A 95 -0.26 -3.01 -6.20
N SER A 96 1.06 -3.13 -6.26
CA SER A 96 1.94 -1.97 -6.48
C SER A 96 2.57 -2.01 -7.86
N TYR A 97 2.62 -0.83 -8.47
CA TYR A 97 3.27 -0.58 -9.75
C TYR A 97 4.42 0.39 -9.54
N LYS A 98 5.55 0.13 -10.17
CA LYS A 98 6.64 1.09 -10.29
C LYS A 98 6.47 1.86 -11.59
N VAL A 99 6.49 3.18 -11.49
CA VAL A 99 6.29 4.10 -12.61
C VAL A 99 7.51 4.98 -12.76
N THR A 100 8.04 5.08 -13.97
CA THR A 100 9.06 6.07 -14.33
C THR A 100 8.44 7.15 -15.20
N VAL A 101 9.03 8.35 -15.21
CA VAL A 101 8.47 9.49 -15.94
C VAL A 101 9.44 10.07 -16.97
N VAL A 102 8.89 10.69 -17.99
CA VAL A 102 9.65 11.28 -19.10
C VAL A 102 10.45 12.48 -18.60
N GLY A 103 11.74 12.53 -18.94
CA GLY A 103 12.59 13.69 -18.67
C GLY A 103 13.12 13.79 -17.23
N LYS A 104 12.77 12.87 -16.32
CA LYS A 104 13.30 12.82 -14.95
C LYS A 104 13.81 11.40 -14.62
N PRO A 105 15.05 11.03 -15.04
CA PRO A 105 15.54 9.66 -14.89
C PRO A 105 15.71 9.22 -13.43
N ASP A 106 15.91 10.17 -12.52
CA ASP A 106 16.07 9.90 -11.09
C ASP A 106 14.74 9.87 -10.32
N THR A 107 13.62 10.13 -10.99
CA THR A 107 12.28 10.13 -10.39
C THR A 107 11.54 8.86 -10.77
N ALA A 108 11.07 8.16 -9.74
CA ALA A 108 10.13 7.06 -9.90
C ALA A 108 9.05 7.14 -8.83
N TYR A 109 7.88 6.63 -9.15
CA TYR A 109 6.74 6.56 -8.25
C TYR A 109 6.37 5.11 -7.99
N ILE A 110 5.81 4.87 -6.81
CA ILE A 110 5.05 3.67 -6.50
C ILE A 110 3.57 4.04 -6.51
N VAL A 111 2.81 3.38 -7.37
CA VAL A 111 1.35 3.48 -7.40
C VAL A 111 0.77 2.24 -6.78
N GLN A 112 0.11 2.39 -5.63
CA GLN A 112 -0.54 1.30 -4.92
C GLN A 112 -2.04 1.32 -5.17
N MET A 113 -2.56 0.25 -5.77
CA MET A 113 -3.99 -0.02 -5.83
C MET A 113 -4.42 -0.70 -4.53
N ARG A 114 -5.23 -0.03 -3.73
CA ARG A 114 -5.69 -0.47 -2.41
C ARG A 114 -7.14 -0.93 -2.49
N HIS A 115 -7.40 -2.13 -1.97
CA HIS A 115 -8.76 -2.68 -1.89
C HIS A 115 -9.39 -2.53 -0.50
N HIS A 116 -8.61 -2.09 0.49
CA HIS A 116 -9.06 -1.74 1.83
C HIS A 116 -8.43 -0.43 2.31
N GLY A 117 -9.09 0.21 3.28
CA GLY A 117 -8.73 1.53 3.79
C GLY A 117 -9.23 2.66 2.87
N LYS A 118 -9.45 3.84 3.46
CA LYS A 118 -9.84 5.06 2.74
C LYS A 118 -8.57 5.78 2.31
N VAL A 119 -8.26 5.81 1.01
CA VAL A 119 -7.01 6.44 0.53
C VAL A 119 -6.96 7.91 0.88
N ALA A 120 -8.07 8.64 0.76
CA ALA A 120 -8.15 10.05 1.17
C ALA A 120 -7.79 10.26 2.65
N SER A 121 -8.12 9.31 3.53
CA SER A 121 -7.71 9.36 4.94
C SER A 121 -6.23 9.08 5.13
N MET A 122 -5.63 8.20 4.31
CA MET A 122 -4.18 8.01 4.33
C MET A 122 -3.46 9.26 3.84
N ASP A 123 -3.94 9.87 2.77
CA ASP A 123 -3.39 11.12 2.23
C ASP A 123 -3.43 12.23 3.27
N ALA A 124 -4.57 12.46 3.93
CA ALA A 124 -4.69 13.45 5.00
C ALA A 124 -3.70 13.19 6.16
N LEU A 125 -3.55 11.93 6.58
CA LEU A 125 -2.56 11.56 7.60
C LEU A 125 -1.12 11.85 7.14
N MET A 126 -0.78 11.50 5.91
CA MET A 126 0.56 11.71 5.38
C MET A 126 0.86 13.21 5.19
N LYS A 127 -0.12 14.01 4.76
CA LYS A 127 0.01 15.48 4.73
C LYS A 127 0.22 16.06 6.13
N PHE A 128 -0.51 15.58 7.13
CA PHE A 128 -0.32 15.98 8.52
C PHE A 128 1.11 15.69 9.01
N VAL A 129 1.63 14.50 8.71
CA VAL A 129 3.02 14.12 9.04
C VAL A 129 4.04 14.97 8.26
N ASP A 130 3.78 15.25 6.98
CA ASP A 130 4.66 16.11 6.18
C ASP A 130 4.72 17.54 6.74
N ASN A 131 3.57 18.14 7.07
CA ASN A 131 3.48 19.44 7.72
C ASN A 131 4.23 19.46 9.06
N TYR A 132 4.10 18.40 9.86
CA TYR A 132 4.87 18.26 11.09
C TYR A 132 6.39 18.21 10.82
N ASN A 133 6.82 17.47 9.81
CA ASN A 133 8.22 17.41 9.38
C ASN A 133 8.74 18.76 8.88
N GLN A 134 7.90 19.62 8.28
CA GLN A 134 8.31 20.98 7.89
C GLN A 134 8.63 21.86 9.12
N VAL A 135 7.91 21.66 10.23
CA VAL A 135 8.15 22.36 11.50
C VAL A 135 9.30 21.73 12.30
N LYS A 136 9.44 20.40 12.26
CA LYS A 136 10.54 19.65 12.88
C LYS A 136 11.27 18.79 11.82
N PRO A 137 12.22 19.38 11.06
CA PRO A 137 12.88 18.71 9.96
C PRO A 137 13.55 17.38 10.33
N GLY A 138 13.24 16.35 9.54
CA GLY A 138 13.93 15.05 9.59
C GLY A 138 13.57 14.16 10.77
N VAL A 139 12.47 14.46 11.46
CA VAL A 139 12.03 13.67 12.63
C VAL A 139 11.36 12.37 12.21
N ILE A 140 10.47 12.38 11.21
CA ILE A 140 9.80 11.17 10.71
C ILE A 140 10.21 10.93 9.25
N PRO A 141 11.05 9.92 8.95
CA PRO A 141 11.42 9.60 7.58
C PRO A 141 10.23 9.01 6.82
N MET A 142 9.81 9.66 5.74
CA MET A 142 8.63 9.28 4.96
C MET A 142 8.84 9.67 3.49
N PRO A 143 8.41 8.84 2.53
CA PRO A 143 8.42 9.25 1.12
C PRO A 143 7.44 10.40 0.89
N ALA A 144 7.72 11.22 -0.13
CA ALA A 144 6.73 12.17 -0.61
C ALA A 144 5.46 11.43 -1.08
N VAL A 145 4.30 12.00 -0.77
CA VAL A 145 2.98 11.48 -1.16
C VAL A 145 2.33 12.46 -2.12
N TYR A 146 1.71 11.94 -3.16
CA TYR A 146 1.07 12.74 -4.20
C TYR A 146 -0.42 12.40 -4.25
N SER A 147 -1.25 13.31 -3.75
CA SER A 147 -2.70 13.13 -3.75
C SER A 147 -3.27 13.21 -5.15
N ILE A 148 -4.13 12.26 -5.51
CA ILE A 148 -4.86 12.28 -6.77
C ILE A 148 -6.17 13.06 -6.55
N PRO A 149 -6.43 14.14 -7.31
CA PRO A 149 -7.71 14.84 -7.23
C PRO A 149 -8.90 13.92 -7.51
N GLY A 150 -9.92 13.95 -6.66
CA GLY A 150 -11.15 13.14 -6.80
C GLY A 150 -10.99 11.65 -6.46
N GLU A 151 -9.93 11.27 -5.73
CA GLU A 151 -9.67 9.86 -5.42
C GLU A 151 -10.71 9.24 -4.49
N ALA A 152 -11.34 10.03 -3.61
CA ALA A 152 -12.39 9.54 -2.73
C ALA A 152 -13.61 9.06 -3.54
N GLU A 153 -14.08 9.86 -4.48
CA GLU A 153 -15.18 9.53 -5.38
C GLU A 153 -14.80 8.39 -6.31
N HIS A 154 -13.57 8.39 -6.81
CA HIS A 154 -13.02 7.29 -7.61
C HIS A 154 -13.10 5.96 -6.83
N GLN A 155 -12.57 5.92 -5.61
CA GLN A 155 -12.56 4.73 -4.78
C GLN A 155 -13.97 4.27 -4.42
N GLN A 156 -14.88 5.20 -4.11
CA GLN A 156 -16.28 4.87 -3.84
C GLN A 156 -16.96 4.21 -5.06
N ARG A 157 -16.65 4.68 -6.27
CA ARG A 157 -17.23 4.17 -7.52
C ARG A 157 -16.64 2.83 -7.93
N THR A 158 -15.33 2.66 -7.82
CA THR A 158 -14.63 1.47 -8.35
C THR A 158 -14.46 0.37 -7.30
N GLY A 159 -14.46 0.73 -6.02
CA GLY A 159 -14.07 -0.10 -4.89
C GLY A 159 -12.54 -0.16 -4.67
N PHE A 160 -11.75 0.58 -5.45
CA PHE A 160 -10.29 0.56 -5.39
C PHE A 160 -9.74 1.98 -5.30
N GLY A 161 -8.94 2.23 -4.27
CA GLY A 161 -8.22 3.48 -4.11
C GLY A 161 -6.84 3.40 -4.74
N ARG A 162 -6.31 4.52 -5.20
CA ARG A 162 -4.97 4.65 -5.78
C ARG A 162 -4.16 5.62 -4.94
N GLN A 163 -3.05 5.15 -4.40
CA GLN A 163 -2.12 5.99 -3.65
C GLN A 163 -0.81 6.10 -4.41
N ILE A 164 -0.26 7.31 -4.51
CA ILE A 164 1.01 7.57 -5.19
C ILE A 164 2.01 8.06 -4.15
N THR A 165 3.16 7.39 -4.09
CA THR A 165 4.31 7.83 -3.30
C THR A 165 5.55 7.88 -4.17
N GLU A 166 6.54 8.67 -3.75
CA GLU A 166 7.88 8.57 -4.31
C GLU A 166 8.49 7.18 -4.05
N PHE A 167 9.22 6.67 -5.03
CA PHE A 167 10.04 5.48 -4.86
C PHE A 167 11.35 5.86 -4.17
N ILE A 168 11.57 5.33 -2.96
CA ILE A 168 12.83 5.51 -2.23
C ILE A 168 13.75 4.32 -2.52
N PRO A 169 14.87 4.52 -3.24
CA PRO A 169 15.83 3.46 -3.45
C PRO A 169 16.49 3.10 -2.13
N GLY A 170 16.54 1.80 -1.83
CA GLY A 170 17.13 1.31 -0.60
C GLY A 170 17.10 -0.20 -0.51
N VAL A 171 17.68 -0.71 0.57
CA VAL A 171 17.67 -2.13 0.92
C VAL A 171 16.85 -2.31 2.19
N MET A 172 16.01 -3.34 2.24
CA MET A 172 15.25 -3.64 3.46
C MET A 172 16.18 -3.86 4.63
N ALA A 173 15.89 -3.23 5.77
CA ALA A 173 16.71 -3.36 6.96
C ALA A 173 16.88 -4.83 7.39
N GLU A 174 15.85 -5.67 7.25
CA GLU A 174 15.90 -7.09 7.64
C GLU A 174 16.97 -7.90 6.90
N THR A 175 17.33 -7.52 5.68
CA THR A 175 18.29 -8.29 4.86
C THR A 175 19.74 -7.96 5.19
N VAL A 176 19.99 -6.78 5.76
CA VAL A 176 21.33 -6.27 6.06
C VAL A 176 21.62 -6.20 7.56
N TYR A 177 20.59 -5.95 8.38
CA TYR A 177 20.74 -5.73 9.82
C TYR A 177 21.45 -6.89 10.53
N PRO A 178 21.15 -8.18 10.27
CA PRO A 178 21.85 -9.28 10.93
C PRO A 178 23.37 -9.27 10.72
N GLN A 179 23.83 -8.84 9.54
CA GLN A 179 25.24 -8.87 9.12
C GLN A 179 25.99 -7.57 9.46
N MET A 180 25.29 -6.51 9.88
CA MET A 180 25.93 -5.23 10.24
C MET A 180 26.90 -5.39 11.42
N PRO A 181 28.05 -4.68 11.40
CA PRO A 181 28.90 -4.50 12.58
C PRO A 181 28.12 -3.95 13.78
N HIS A 182 28.55 -4.28 14.99
CA HIS A 182 27.85 -3.85 16.21
C HIS A 182 27.74 -2.32 16.32
N SER A 183 28.79 -1.58 15.95
CA SER A 183 28.77 -0.11 15.91
C SER A 183 27.63 0.45 15.07
N ASP A 184 27.38 -0.16 13.90
CA ASP A 184 26.42 0.34 12.93
C ASP A 184 25.00 -0.06 13.33
N LYS A 185 24.84 -1.25 13.94
CA LYS A 185 23.58 -1.65 14.59
C LYS A 185 23.15 -0.65 15.66
N LEU A 186 24.09 -0.20 16.51
CA LEU A 186 23.78 0.81 17.54
C LEU A 186 23.35 2.15 16.93
N GLN A 187 24.00 2.59 15.85
CA GLN A 187 23.56 3.80 15.14
C GLN A 187 22.18 3.63 14.50
N PHE A 188 21.93 2.48 13.88
CA PHE A 188 20.65 2.15 13.27
C PHE A 188 19.50 2.15 14.29
N VAL A 189 19.68 1.47 15.44
CA VAL A 189 18.67 1.43 16.51
C VAL A 189 18.40 2.81 17.09
N ARG A 190 19.42 3.66 17.24
CA ARG A 190 19.23 5.06 17.68
C ARG A 190 18.39 5.86 16.69
N LYS A 191 18.65 5.73 15.38
CA LYS A 191 17.85 6.39 14.34
C LYS A 191 16.40 5.90 14.33
N MET A 192 16.17 4.60 14.49
CA MET A 192 14.82 4.06 14.64
C MET A 192 14.10 4.61 15.88
N ALA A 193 14.81 4.69 17.01
CA ALA A 193 14.23 5.23 18.24
C ALA A 193 13.84 6.71 18.10
N LEU A 194 14.66 7.50 17.40
CA LEU A 194 14.34 8.90 17.09
C LEU A 194 13.13 9.03 16.17
N ALA A 195 13.03 8.19 15.13
CA ALA A 195 11.86 8.17 14.25
C ALA A 195 10.57 7.81 15.01
N TRP A 196 10.65 6.80 15.91
CA TRP A 196 9.54 6.43 16.78
C TRP A 196 9.15 7.53 17.76
N GLN A 197 10.12 8.19 18.39
CA GLN A 197 9.86 9.35 19.24
C GLN A 197 9.13 10.44 18.45
N GLY A 198 9.57 10.67 17.20
CA GLY A 198 8.93 11.59 16.28
C GLY A 198 7.44 11.34 16.07
N VAL A 199 7.08 10.08 15.85
CA VAL A 199 5.68 9.64 15.70
C VAL A 199 4.89 9.85 17.00
N TRP A 200 5.47 9.53 18.16
CA TRP A 200 4.82 9.74 19.46
C TRP A 200 4.65 11.22 19.84
N ASP A 201 5.49 12.09 19.30
CA ASP A 201 5.44 13.54 19.50
C ASP A 201 4.47 14.26 18.55
N LEU A 202 3.79 13.53 17.65
CA LEU A 202 2.78 14.11 16.79
C LEU A 202 1.68 14.77 17.65
N PRO A 203 1.25 16.01 17.31
CA PRO A 203 0.29 16.76 18.12
C PRO A 203 -1.15 16.25 17.90
N ILE A 204 -1.41 15.00 18.29
CA ILE A 204 -2.74 14.40 18.27
C ILE A 204 -3.40 14.75 19.60
N HIS A 205 -4.35 15.69 19.61
CA HIS A 205 -5.01 16.16 20.83
C HIS A 205 -5.96 15.10 21.40
N PRO A 206 -5.63 14.41 22.51
CA PRO A 206 -6.43 13.29 23.02
C PRO A 206 -7.76 13.75 23.62
N SER A 207 -7.86 15.03 24.01
CA SER A 207 -9.06 15.63 24.59
C SER A 207 -10.20 15.87 23.59
N GLU A 208 -9.96 15.69 22.29
CA GLU A 208 -10.96 15.88 21.22
C GLU A 208 -11.45 14.56 20.61
N LEU A 209 -10.98 13.42 21.13
CA LEU A 209 -11.23 12.10 20.55
C LEU A 209 -11.90 11.16 21.58
N PRO A 210 -13.21 11.30 21.85
CA PRO A 210 -13.98 10.31 22.63
C PRO A 210 -14.19 8.98 21.86
N HIS A 211 -13.44 8.75 20.79
CA HIS A 211 -13.69 7.74 19.78
C HIS A 211 -12.78 6.52 19.96
N GLN A 212 -13.31 5.34 19.69
CA GLN A 212 -12.54 4.09 19.71
C GLN A 212 -11.60 4.02 18.50
N ILE A 213 -10.56 3.19 18.63
CA ILE A 213 -9.65 2.88 17.52
C ILE A 213 -10.46 2.37 16.33
N GLY A 214 -10.32 3.05 15.18
CA GLY A 214 -11.00 2.70 13.93
C GLY A 214 -12.33 3.40 13.67
N GLU A 215 -12.80 4.26 14.59
CA GLU A 215 -14.04 5.03 14.40
C GLU A 215 -13.83 6.33 13.61
N LEU A 216 -12.57 6.75 13.41
CA LEU A 216 -12.24 8.02 12.77
C LEU A 216 -11.52 7.81 11.45
N SER A 217 -11.94 8.58 10.45
CA SER A 217 -11.15 8.85 9.26
C SER A 217 -10.46 10.19 9.43
N ALA A 218 -9.19 10.28 9.06
CA ALA A 218 -8.58 11.58 8.86
C ALA A 218 -9.26 12.25 7.66
N GLU A 219 -9.56 13.54 7.83
CA GLU A 219 -10.09 14.40 6.79
C GLU A 219 -9.10 15.54 6.62
N ASP A 220 -8.97 16.04 5.39
CA ASP A 220 -8.17 17.21 5.12
C ASP A 220 -8.87 18.40 5.80
N VAL A 221 -8.26 18.94 6.85
CA VAL A 221 -8.72 20.18 7.47
C VAL A 221 -8.03 21.28 6.69
N ASP A 222 -8.70 21.68 5.60
CA ASP A 222 -8.26 22.62 4.56
C ASP A 222 -7.35 22.01 3.49
N GLY A 223 -7.77 22.14 2.22
CA GLY A 223 -6.99 21.71 1.04
C GLY A 223 -5.76 22.55 0.77
#